data_AF-W7UK40-F1
#
_entry.id   AF-W7UK40-F1
#
_cell.length_a   1.000
_cell.length_b   1.000
_cell.length_c   1.000
_cell.angle_alpha   90.00
_cell.angle_beta   90.00
_cell.angle_gamma   90.00
#
_symmetry.space_group_name_H-M   'P 1'
#
loop_
_entity.id
_entity.type
_entity.pdbx_description
1 polymer ?
#
loop_
_entity_poly.entity_id
_entity_poly.type
_entity_poly.pdbx_seq_one_letter_code
_entity_poly.pdbx_strand_id
1 'polypeptide(L)'
;MKKQNKIILLSILSCLIAFITSCSFTHNTKIKTKFGDEFIVSSDSWTDSYYIKDVNSDFGLSISYFEDENDFKPICDTKLFRCYRLKNSIDDIYICKLKNETSFFWIGADVNEPPSFFKDKYGEQLKSHYLADIYIMEICTEYLYKIYHEEFIEMAEKIKEKDYEYLKKYGLTLKMIENTDEFKQKEELIAKYVDEP
;
A
#
# COMPACT_ATOMS: atom_id res chain seq x y z
N MET A 1 -46.35 39.24 -16.82
CA MET A 1 -45.04 39.42 -16.15
C MET A 1 -44.55 38.21 -15.33
N LYS A 2 -45.35 37.58 -14.45
CA LYS A 2 -44.85 36.47 -13.59
C LYS A 2 -44.38 35.19 -14.33
N LYS A 3 -44.99 34.84 -15.47
CA LYS A 3 -44.67 33.60 -16.22
C LYS A 3 -43.36 33.70 -17.02
N GLN A 4 -43.10 34.88 -17.60
CA GLN A 4 -41.91 35.16 -18.41
C GLN A 4 -40.64 35.18 -17.55
N ASN A 5 -40.71 35.77 -16.35
CA ASN A 5 -39.60 35.77 -15.40
C ASN A 5 -39.26 34.36 -14.88
N LYS A 6 -40.24 33.46 -14.74
CA LYS A 6 -40.00 32.06 -14.36
C LYS A 6 -39.28 31.28 -15.46
N ILE A 7 -39.64 31.50 -16.72
CA ILE A 7 -38.98 30.84 -17.87
C ILE A 7 -37.52 31.30 -17.99
N ILE A 8 -37.28 32.61 -17.87
CA ILE A 8 -35.91 33.16 -17.89
C ILE A 8 -35.08 32.60 -16.74
N LEU A 9 -35.64 32.52 -15.52
CA LEU A 9 -34.93 31.94 -14.36
C LEU A 9 -34.59 30.46 -14.56
N LEU A 10 -35.52 29.67 -15.12
CA LEU A 10 -35.30 28.25 -15.43
C LEU A 10 -34.22 28.06 -16.50
N SER A 11 -34.20 28.91 -17.54
CA SER A 11 -33.16 28.87 -18.57
C SER A 11 -31.79 29.28 -18.03
N ILE A 12 -31.72 30.30 -17.17
CA ILE A 12 -30.47 30.69 -16.50
C ILE A 12 -29.97 29.55 -15.62
N LEU A 13 -30.85 28.92 -14.84
CA LEU A 13 -30.49 27.80 -13.97
C LEU A 13 -30.02 26.59 -14.77
N SER A 14 -30.68 26.26 -15.90
CA SER A 14 -30.24 25.15 -16.75
C SER A 14 -28.90 25.43 -17.42
N CYS A 15 -28.65 26.67 -17.84
CA CYS A 15 -27.34 27.09 -18.36
C CYS A 15 -26.26 27.04 -17.29
N LEU A 16 -26.56 27.42 -16.05
CA LEU A 16 -25.65 27.32 -14.91
C LEU A 16 -25.31 25.87 -14.58
N ILE A 17 -26.32 24.99 -14.56
CA ILE A 17 -26.12 23.55 -14.34
C ILE A 17 -25.29 22.96 -15.48
N ALA A 18 -25.61 23.26 -16.75
CA ALA A 18 -24.85 22.77 -17.90
C ALA A 18 -23.41 23.29 -17.90
N PHE A 19 -23.18 24.53 -17.47
CA PHE A 19 -21.86 25.12 -17.35
C PHE A 19 -21.05 24.44 -16.23
N ILE A 20 -21.64 24.27 -15.04
CA ILE A 20 -21.02 23.58 -13.91
C ILE A 20 -20.69 22.13 -14.28
N THR A 21 -21.58 21.40 -14.95
CA THR A 21 -21.29 20.01 -15.36
C THR A 21 -20.28 19.90 -16.49
N SER A 22 -20.20 20.90 -17.38
CA SER A 22 -19.20 20.95 -18.46
C SER A 22 -17.80 21.34 -18.00
N CYS A 23 -17.67 21.95 -16.82
CA CYS A 23 -16.39 22.34 -16.22
C CYS A 23 -15.75 21.26 -15.35
N SER A 24 -16.40 20.09 -15.19
CA SER A 24 -15.80 18.94 -14.52
C SER A 24 -14.83 18.22 -15.46
N PHE A 25 -13.58 18.65 -15.48
CA PHE A 25 -12.52 17.97 -16.21
C PHE A 25 -11.81 17.00 -15.27
N THR A 26 -11.88 15.70 -15.59
CA THR A 26 -11.03 14.71 -14.91
C THR A 26 -9.70 14.64 -15.66
N HIS A 27 -8.60 14.97 -14.97
CA HIS A 27 -7.27 14.77 -15.51
C HIS A 27 -6.80 13.36 -15.17
N ASN A 28 -6.40 12.60 -16.18
CA ASN A 28 -5.94 11.23 -16.02
C ASN A 28 -4.48 11.13 -16.48
N THR A 29 -3.60 10.74 -15.58
CA THR A 29 -2.20 10.41 -15.87
C THR A 29 -2.04 8.91 -15.82
N LYS A 30 -1.44 8.33 -16.86
CA LYS A 30 -1.09 6.90 -16.88
C LYS A 30 0.36 6.74 -16.44
N ILE A 31 0.59 5.86 -15.48
CA ILE A 31 1.93 5.52 -14.99
C ILE A 31 2.21 4.09 -15.36
N LYS A 32 3.30 3.86 -16.08
CA LYS A 32 3.81 2.51 -16.34
C LYS A 32 5.07 2.30 -15.52
N THR A 33 5.00 1.36 -14.59
CA THR A 33 6.11 1.12 -13.66
C THR A 33 7.22 0.29 -14.30
N LYS A 34 8.38 0.29 -13.64
CA LYS A 34 9.53 -0.54 -14.00
C LYS A 34 9.22 -2.05 -14.05
N PHE A 35 8.30 -2.54 -13.21
CA PHE A 35 7.93 -3.96 -13.18
C PHE A 35 6.77 -4.31 -14.11
N GLY A 36 6.34 -3.36 -14.95
CA GLY A 36 5.33 -3.54 -15.98
C GLY A 36 3.89 -3.37 -15.51
N ASP A 37 3.67 -2.92 -14.27
CA ASP A 37 2.33 -2.58 -13.78
C ASP A 37 1.91 -1.22 -14.35
N GLU A 38 0.60 -1.04 -14.50
CA GLU A 38 0.02 0.17 -15.05
C GLU A 38 -1.01 0.74 -14.07
N PHE A 39 -0.78 1.97 -13.65
CA PHE A 39 -1.67 2.71 -12.77
C PHE A 39 -2.26 3.91 -13.51
N ILE A 40 -3.47 4.30 -13.13
CA ILE A 40 -4.10 5.54 -13.57
C ILE A 40 -4.27 6.42 -12.34
N VAL A 41 -3.72 7.63 -12.40
CA VAL A 41 -3.96 8.68 -11.40
C VAL A 41 -4.97 9.65 -11.98
N SER A 42 -6.11 9.77 -11.31
CA SER A 42 -7.19 10.68 -11.67
C SER A 42 -7.23 11.82 -10.67
N SER A 43 -7.30 13.08 -11.12
CA SER A 43 -7.75 14.20 -10.30
C SER A 43 -9.07 14.72 -10.84
N ASP A 44 -9.97 15.11 -9.93
CA ASP A 44 -11.10 15.92 -10.32
C ASP A 44 -10.72 17.41 -10.25
N SER A 45 -11.35 18.23 -11.08
CA SER A 45 -11.10 19.67 -11.15
C SER A 45 -11.65 20.46 -9.95
N TRP A 46 -12.20 19.78 -8.95
CA TRP A 46 -12.98 20.37 -7.85
C TRP A 46 -12.36 20.16 -6.48
N THR A 47 -11.55 19.12 -6.33
CA THR A 47 -10.88 18.75 -5.09
C THR A 47 -9.38 18.66 -5.34
N ASP A 48 -8.61 19.05 -4.32
CA ASP A 48 -7.17 18.77 -4.29
C ASP A 48 -6.93 17.30 -3.90
N SER A 49 -7.74 16.37 -4.41
CA SER A 49 -7.61 14.94 -4.13
C SER A 49 -7.35 14.16 -5.41
N TYR A 50 -6.42 13.22 -5.31
CA TYR A 50 -6.03 12.35 -6.42
C TYR A 50 -6.44 10.93 -6.08
N TYR A 51 -6.81 10.17 -7.09
CA TYR A 51 -7.20 8.78 -6.96
C TYR A 51 -6.34 7.92 -7.88
N ILE A 52 -5.54 7.04 -7.28
CA ILE A 52 -4.76 6.03 -7.98
C ILE A 52 -5.61 4.77 -8.11
N LYS A 53 -5.65 4.18 -9.30
CA LYS A 53 -6.15 2.82 -9.51
C LYS A 53 -5.17 1.96 -10.29
N ASP A 54 -5.13 0.67 -9.99
CA ASP A 54 -4.49 -0.30 -10.88
C ASP A 54 -5.40 -0.58 -12.08
N VAL A 55 -4.82 -0.79 -13.26
CA VAL A 55 -5.55 -1.15 -14.48
C VAL A 55 -6.02 -2.60 -14.44
N ASN A 56 -5.32 -3.48 -13.71
CA ASN A 56 -5.52 -4.93 -13.76
C ASN A 56 -6.20 -5.53 -12.52
N SER A 57 -6.60 -4.71 -11.55
CA SER A 57 -7.27 -5.16 -10.32
C SER A 57 -8.27 -4.13 -9.80
N ASP A 58 -8.93 -4.45 -8.69
CA ASP A 58 -9.83 -3.57 -7.95
C ASP A 58 -9.11 -2.60 -7.01
N PHE A 59 -7.77 -2.55 -7.05
CA PHE A 59 -7.00 -1.65 -6.20
C PHE A 59 -7.31 -0.18 -6.51
N GLY A 60 -7.57 0.57 -5.45
CA GLY A 60 -7.76 2.01 -5.48
C GLY A 60 -7.26 2.68 -4.22
N LEU A 61 -6.67 3.87 -4.35
CA LEU A 61 -6.11 4.64 -3.26
C LEU A 61 -6.34 6.14 -3.50
N SER A 62 -6.94 6.81 -2.52
CA SER A 62 -7.00 8.27 -2.51
C SER A 62 -5.73 8.83 -1.88
N ILE A 63 -5.13 9.84 -2.51
CA ILE A 63 -3.95 10.56 -2.01
C ILE A 63 -4.20 12.07 -2.08
N SER A 64 -3.42 12.82 -1.32
CA SER A 64 -3.56 14.26 -1.18
C SER A 64 -2.88 15.01 -2.31
N TYR A 65 -1.79 14.46 -2.86
CA TYR A 65 -1.00 15.14 -3.87
C TYR A 65 -0.37 14.17 -4.86
N PHE A 66 -0.20 14.63 -6.10
CA PHE A 66 0.55 13.92 -7.13
C PHE A 66 1.15 14.94 -8.08
N GLU A 67 2.47 14.93 -8.20
CA GLU A 67 3.19 15.81 -9.14
C GLU A 67 3.34 15.13 -10.50
N ASP A 68 4.02 13.99 -10.52
CA ASP A 68 4.26 13.20 -11.72
C ASP A 68 4.70 11.76 -11.40
N GLU A 69 5.05 10.99 -12.44
CA GLU A 69 5.46 9.59 -12.31
C GLU A 69 6.70 9.35 -11.43
N ASN A 70 7.53 10.38 -11.18
CA ASN A 70 8.71 10.27 -10.32
C ASN A 70 8.35 10.16 -8.84
N ASP A 71 7.12 10.48 -8.46
CA ASP A 71 6.58 10.21 -7.12
C ASP A 71 6.54 8.69 -6.84
N PHE A 72 6.45 7.86 -7.89
CA PHE A 72 6.45 6.40 -7.79
C PHE A 72 7.87 5.83 -7.92
N LYS A 73 8.38 5.28 -6.81
CA LYS A 73 9.71 4.64 -6.76
C LYS A 73 9.58 3.14 -6.61
N PRO A 74 10.19 2.32 -7.48
CA PRO A 74 10.23 0.88 -7.29
C PRO A 74 11.06 0.54 -6.05
N ILE A 75 10.52 -0.30 -5.18
CA ILE A 75 11.23 -0.80 -3.99
C ILE A 75 11.71 -2.23 -4.23
N CYS A 76 10.80 -3.14 -4.58
CA CYS A 76 11.15 -4.54 -4.79
C CYS A 76 10.20 -5.25 -5.77
N ASP A 77 10.73 -6.29 -6.42
CA ASP A 77 9.95 -7.26 -7.20
C ASP A 77 10.53 -8.67 -7.01
N THR A 78 10.22 -9.28 -5.87
CA THR A 78 10.70 -10.62 -5.50
C THR A 78 9.77 -11.71 -6.03
N LYS A 79 9.98 -12.97 -5.65
CA LYS A 79 9.05 -14.06 -6.01
C LYS A 79 7.70 -13.99 -5.29
N LEU A 80 7.66 -13.38 -4.10
CA LEU A 80 6.47 -13.32 -3.25
C LEU A 80 5.86 -11.94 -3.21
N PHE A 81 6.68 -10.89 -3.37
CA PHE A 81 6.29 -9.54 -3.01
C PHE A 81 6.72 -8.53 -4.06
N ARG A 82 5.81 -7.59 -4.35
CA ARG A 82 6.07 -6.44 -5.19
C ARG A 82 5.70 -5.18 -4.43
N CYS A 83 6.57 -4.18 -4.46
CA CYS A 83 6.33 -2.93 -3.75
C CYS A 83 6.85 -1.72 -4.52
N TYR A 84 6.06 -0.66 -4.46
CA TYR A 84 6.39 0.70 -4.85
C TYR A 84 6.23 1.62 -3.64
N ARG A 85 7.03 2.68 -3.60
CA ARG A 85 6.84 3.79 -2.66
C ARG A 85 6.36 5.00 -3.45
N LEU A 86 5.16 5.47 -3.13
CA LEU A 86 4.67 6.77 -3.52
C LEU A 86 5.16 7.78 -2.48
N LYS A 87 6.04 8.71 -2.87
CA LYS A 87 6.54 9.74 -1.97
C LYS A 87 6.56 11.10 -2.64
N ASN A 88 5.77 12.01 -2.11
CA ASN A 88 5.72 13.40 -2.51
C ASN A 88 5.87 14.33 -1.27
N SER A 89 5.51 15.60 -1.40
CA SER A 89 5.62 16.59 -0.32
C SER A 89 4.63 16.38 0.84
N ILE A 90 3.57 15.60 0.63
CA ILE A 90 2.47 15.37 1.60
C ILE A 90 2.37 13.88 1.95
N ASP A 91 2.28 13.02 0.94
CA ASP A 91 2.03 11.59 1.11
C ASP A 91 3.34 10.78 1.03
N ASP A 92 3.48 9.81 1.95
CA ASP A 92 4.55 8.81 1.94
C ASP A 92 3.90 7.44 2.21
N ILE A 93 3.70 6.66 1.15
CA ILE A 93 2.86 5.45 1.14
C ILE A 93 3.57 4.34 0.37
N TYR A 94 3.49 3.12 0.89
CA TYR A 94 3.86 1.92 0.14
C TYR A 94 2.64 1.32 -0.54
N ILE A 95 2.77 1.01 -1.84
CA ILE A 95 1.80 0.28 -2.65
C ILE A 95 2.38 -1.09 -2.92
N CYS A 96 1.79 -2.11 -2.32
CA CYS A 96 2.33 -3.45 -2.19
C CYS A 96 1.42 -4.49 -2.82
N LYS A 97 1.97 -5.64 -3.20
CA LYS A 97 1.22 -6.78 -3.72
C LYS A 97 1.93 -8.08 -3.35
N LEU A 98 1.16 -8.98 -2.73
CA LEU A 98 1.54 -10.39 -2.67
C LEU A 98 1.30 -11.01 -4.05
N LYS A 99 2.29 -11.70 -4.62
CA LYS A 99 2.23 -12.18 -6.02
C LYS A 99 1.25 -13.32 -6.25
N ASN A 100 0.81 -14.00 -5.19
CA ASN A 100 -0.30 -14.95 -5.24
C ASN A 100 -1.67 -14.27 -5.24
N GLU A 101 -1.75 -12.98 -4.96
CA GLU A 101 -2.97 -12.17 -4.98
C GLU A 101 -3.10 -11.38 -6.30
N THR A 102 -4.34 -11.06 -6.67
CA THR A 102 -4.62 -10.28 -7.88
C THR A 102 -4.44 -8.79 -7.65
N SER A 103 -4.81 -8.29 -6.48
CA SER A 103 -4.90 -6.87 -6.17
C SER A 103 -3.70 -6.34 -5.37
N PHE A 104 -3.42 -5.06 -5.54
CA PHE A 104 -2.50 -4.33 -4.67
C PHE A 104 -3.18 -3.96 -3.34
N PHE A 105 -2.38 -3.55 -2.38
CA PHE A 105 -2.79 -2.94 -1.13
C PHE A 105 -1.84 -1.80 -0.79
N TRP A 106 -2.22 -0.96 0.16
CA TRP A 106 -1.38 0.15 0.58
C TRP A 106 -1.17 0.14 2.09
N ILE A 107 -0.02 0.66 2.52
CA ILE A 107 0.27 0.97 3.92
C ILE A 107 0.99 2.32 3.96
N GLY A 108 0.73 3.12 4.99
CA GLY A 108 1.47 4.36 5.21
C GLY A 108 2.95 4.08 5.51
N ALA A 109 3.83 5.02 5.21
CA ALA A 109 5.22 4.94 5.65
C ALA A 109 5.40 5.34 7.11
N ASP A 110 4.48 6.16 7.65
CA ASP A 110 4.40 6.50 9.07
C ASP A 110 3.27 5.72 9.74
N VAL A 111 3.60 4.96 10.78
CA VAL A 111 2.71 3.96 11.37
C VAL A 111 2.05 4.54 12.60
N ASN A 112 0.99 5.34 12.41
CA ASN A 112 0.16 5.72 13.55
C ASN A 112 -0.86 4.61 13.88
N GLU A 113 -1.50 4.03 12.86
CA GLU A 113 -2.47 2.94 13.02
C GLU A 113 -2.53 2.05 11.76
N PRO A 114 -2.56 0.71 11.89
CA PRO A 114 -2.81 -0.19 10.75
C PRO A 114 -4.21 0.04 10.18
N PRO A 115 -4.37 0.20 8.84
CA PRO A 115 -5.69 0.25 8.24
C PRO A 115 -6.49 -1.01 8.59
N SER A 116 -7.78 -0.88 8.91
CA SER A 116 -8.62 -2.03 9.31
C SER A 116 -8.60 -3.16 8.27
N PHE A 117 -8.62 -2.82 6.97
CA PHE A 117 -8.55 -3.80 5.89
C PHE A 117 -7.25 -4.61 5.88
N PHE A 118 -6.15 -4.04 6.40
CA PHE A 118 -4.85 -4.70 6.38
C PHE A 118 -4.91 -5.96 7.24
N LYS A 119 -5.46 -5.84 8.46
CA LYS A 119 -5.65 -6.97 9.37
C LYS A 119 -6.54 -8.05 8.75
N ASP A 120 -7.69 -7.65 8.22
CA ASP A 120 -8.71 -8.61 7.78
C ASP A 120 -8.35 -9.36 6.51
N LYS A 121 -7.60 -8.72 5.59
CA LYS A 121 -7.33 -9.28 4.26
C LYS A 121 -5.89 -9.76 4.06
N TYR A 122 -4.91 -9.04 4.58
CA TYR A 122 -3.49 -9.27 4.24
C TYR A 122 -2.62 -9.69 5.43
N GLY A 123 -3.03 -9.37 6.66
CA GLY A 123 -2.23 -9.57 7.87
C GLY A 123 -1.77 -11.01 8.07
N GLU A 124 -2.68 -11.98 8.02
CA GLU A 124 -2.35 -13.40 8.19
C GLU A 124 -1.45 -13.94 7.07
N GLN A 125 -1.69 -13.51 5.82
CA GLN A 125 -0.86 -13.92 4.69
C GLN A 125 0.54 -13.33 4.78
N LEU A 126 0.67 -12.05 5.09
CA LEU A 126 1.97 -11.41 5.26
C LEU A 126 2.73 -12.02 6.44
N LYS A 127 2.03 -12.33 7.55
CA LYS A 127 2.60 -13.04 8.70
C LYS A 127 3.13 -14.42 8.32
N SER A 128 2.37 -15.22 7.57
CA SER A 128 2.80 -16.58 7.19
C SER A 128 3.95 -16.61 6.17
N HIS A 129 4.21 -15.49 5.49
CA HIS A 129 5.34 -15.30 4.57
C HIS A 129 6.42 -14.37 5.12
N TYR A 130 6.33 -13.95 6.38
CA TYR A 130 7.15 -12.88 6.95
C TYR A 130 8.65 -13.17 6.85
N LEU A 131 9.09 -14.36 7.25
CA LEU A 131 10.51 -14.77 7.18
C LEU A 131 10.94 -15.17 5.77
N ALA A 132 10.01 -15.31 4.83
CA ALA A 132 10.30 -15.76 3.47
C ALA A 132 10.88 -14.64 2.59
N ASP A 133 10.66 -13.38 2.95
CA ASP A 133 11.04 -12.23 2.13
C ASP A 133 11.46 -11.03 2.98
N ILE A 134 12.70 -10.58 2.80
CA ILE A 134 13.24 -9.46 3.59
C ILE A 134 12.47 -8.16 3.36
N TYR A 135 11.90 -7.94 2.17
CA TYR A 135 11.13 -6.72 1.90
C TYR A 135 9.77 -6.74 2.62
N ILE A 136 9.16 -7.92 2.79
CA ILE A 136 7.96 -8.04 3.64
C ILE A 136 8.33 -7.64 5.07
N MET A 137 9.49 -8.07 5.57
CA MET A 137 9.97 -7.68 6.88
C MET A 137 10.19 -6.16 6.95
N GLU A 138 11.06 -5.60 6.12
CA GLU A 138 11.39 -4.16 6.17
C GLU A 138 10.19 -3.23 6.05
N ILE A 139 9.20 -3.59 5.24
CA ILE A 139 8.04 -2.73 4.92
C ILE A 139 6.87 -2.96 5.88
N CYS A 140 6.61 -4.21 6.28
CA CYS A 140 5.39 -4.57 7.00
C CYS A 140 5.59 -4.87 8.49
N THR A 141 6.84 -4.94 8.99
CA THR A 141 7.09 -5.38 10.38
C THR A 141 6.32 -4.57 11.40
N GLU A 142 6.37 -3.24 11.32
CA GLU A 142 5.72 -2.41 12.33
C GLU A 142 4.20 -2.59 12.35
N TYR A 143 3.58 -2.73 11.17
CA TYR A 143 2.16 -3.03 11.04
C TYR A 143 1.80 -4.41 11.60
N LEU A 144 2.58 -5.44 11.24
CA LEU A 144 2.36 -6.80 11.69
C LEU A 144 2.60 -6.95 13.20
N TYR A 145 3.64 -6.32 13.73
CA TYR A 145 3.95 -6.30 15.15
C TYR A 145 2.82 -5.65 15.97
N LYS A 146 2.26 -4.53 15.51
CA LYS A 146 1.11 -3.88 16.19
C LYS A 146 -0.13 -4.77 16.24
N ILE A 147 -0.32 -5.66 15.25
CA ILE A 147 -1.49 -6.53 15.16
C ILE A 147 -1.26 -7.88 15.88
N TYR A 148 -0.04 -8.41 15.80
CA TYR A 148 0.36 -9.77 16.20
C TYR A 148 1.54 -9.74 17.17
N HIS A 149 1.49 -8.82 18.13
CA HIS A 149 2.59 -8.53 19.04
C HIS A 149 3.09 -9.80 19.77
N GLU A 150 2.17 -10.59 20.33
CA GLU A 150 2.51 -11.83 21.05
C GLU A 150 3.22 -12.84 20.13
N GLU A 151 2.73 -13.04 18.91
CA GLU A 151 3.38 -13.96 17.97
C GLU A 151 4.75 -13.48 17.48
N PHE A 152 4.99 -12.16 17.43
CA PHE A 152 6.30 -11.60 17.09
C PHE A 152 7.31 -11.79 18.22
N ILE A 153 6.88 -11.64 19.49
CA ILE A 153 7.70 -11.99 20.66
C ILE A 153 8.07 -13.47 20.61
N GLU A 154 7.07 -14.34 20.41
CA GLU A 154 7.31 -15.79 20.33
C GLU A 154 8.23 -16.13 19.15
N MET A 155 8.07 -15.48 17.99
CA MET A 155 8.97 -15.67 16.85
C MET A 155 10.42 -15.32 17.19
N ALA A 156 10.66 -14.21 17.89
CA ALA A 156 11.99 -13.79 18.32
C ALA A 156 12.62 -14.78 19.32
N GLU A 157 11.84 -15.28 20.28
CA GLU A 157 12.28 -16.33 21.20
C GLU A 157 12.68 -17.60 20.45
N LYS A 158 11.85 -18.03 19.50
CA LYS A 158 12.09 -19.25 18.70
C LYS A 158 13.30 -19.14 17.79
N ILE A 159 13.61 -17.93 17.30
CA ILE A 159 14.88 -17.64 16.62
C ILE A 159 16.06 -17.85 17.56
N LYS A 160 16.02 -17.27 18.78
CA LYS A 160 17.09 -17.41 19.80
C LYS A 160 17.29 -18.86 20.22
N GLU A 161 16.21 -19.62 20.35
CA GLU A 161 16.21 -21.07 20.66
C GLU A 161 16.63 -21.96 19.47
N LYS A 162 16.74 -21.38 18.27
CA LYS A 162 16.97 -22.10 17.00
C LYS A 162 15.91 -23.15 16.69
N ASP A 163 14.67 -22.91 17.10
CA ASP A 163 13.50 -23.73 16.76
C ASP A 163 13.02 -23.42 15.34
N TYR A 164 13.84 -23.82 14.37
CA TYR A 164 13.57 -23.56 12.95
C TYR A 164 12.37 -24.35 12.42
N GLU A 165 11.97 -25.45 13.07
CA GLU A 165 10.79 -26.20 12.69
C GLU A 165 9.52 -25.38 12.94
N TYR A 166 9.43 -24.77 14.13
CA TYR A 166 8.35 -23.85 14.46
C TYR A 166 8.28 -22.67 13.48
N LEU A 167 9.43 -22.08 13.14
CA LEU A 167 9.51 -20.89 12.29
C LEU A 167 9.12 -21.12 10.82
N LYS A 168 9.02 -22.38 10.36
CA LYS A 168 8.50 -22.70 9.02
C LYS A 168 7.11 -22.16 8.76
N LYS A 169 6.27 -22.04 9.81
CA LYS A 169 4.91 -21.49 9.68
C LYS A 169 4.88 -20.00 9.29
N TYR A 170 6.01 -19.31 9.46
CA TYR A 170 6.22 -17.92 9.02
C TYR A 170 7.06 -17.84 7.74
N GLY A 171 7.24 -18.96 7.03
CA GLY A 171 7.90 -19.00 5.73
C GLY A 171 9.41 -19.22 5.77
N LEU A 172 10.00 -19.52 6.93
CA LEU A 172 11.41 -19.86 7.03
C LEU A 172 11.70 -21.18 6.31
N THR A 173 12.82 -21.25 5.58
CA THR A 173 13.26 -22.47 4.89
C THR A 173 14.69 -22.83 5.26
N LEU A 174 15.06 -24.11 5.12
CA LEU A 174 16.43 -24.58 5.37
C LEU A 174 17.47 -23.83 4.53
N LYS A 175 17.16 -23.56 3.26
CA LYS A 175 18.04 -22.80 2.36
C LYS A 175 18.33 -21.39 2.88
N MET A 176 17.37 -20.74 3.54
CA MET A 176 17.56 -19.41 4.12
C MET A 176 18.49 -19.46 5.34
N ILE A 177 18.36 -20.50 6.17
CA ILE A 177 19.22 -20.71 7.34
C ILE A 177 20.67 -20.98 6.92
N GLU A 178 20.88 -21.72 5.83
CA GLU A 178 22.19 -21.98 5.26
C GLU A 178 22.85 -20.70 4.69
N ASN A 179 22.05 -19.70 4.29
CA ASN A 179 22.52 -18.39 3.88
C ASN A 179 22.70 -17.48 5.10
N THR A 180 23.84 -17.61 5.77
CA THR A 180 24.10 -16.98 7.08
C THR A 180 23.91 -15.46 7.08
N ASP A 181 24.25 -14.77 5.99
CA ASP A 181 24.14 -13.30 5.94
C ASP A 181 22.68 -12.85 5.84
N GLU A 182 21.89 -13.50 4.98
CA GLU A 182 20.45 -13.24 4.86
C GLU A 182 19.72 -13.59 6.15
N PHE A 183 20.05 -14.73 6.76
CA PHE A 183 19.42 -15.14 8.01
C PHE A 183 19.73 -14.14 9.13
N LYS A 184 20.99 -13.73 9.27
CA LYS A 184 21.41 -12.74 10.27
C LYS A 184 20.67 -11.41 10.14
N GLN A 185 20.45 -10.93 8.91
CA GLN A 185 19.65 -9.71 8.68
C GLN A 185 18.22 -9.86 9.19
N LYS A 186 17.60 -11.03 9.00
CA LYS A 186 16.25 -11.30 9.52
C LYS A 186 16.23 -11.33 11.05
N GLU A 187 17.24 -11.93 11.67
CA GLU A 187 17.42 -11.93 13.13
C GLU A 187 17.56 -10.51 13.68
N GLU A 188 18.41 -9.69 13.07
CA GLU A 188 18.64 -8.29 13.47
C GLU A 188 17.35 -7.45 13.35
N LEU A 189 16.59 -7.64 12.28
CA LEU A 189 15.33 -6.92 12.06
C LEU A 189 14.29 -7.29 13.11
N ILE A 190 14.10 -8.58 13.42
CA ILE A 190 13.14 -9.00 14.45
C ILE A 190 13.56 -8.54 15.84
N ALA A 191 14.85 -8.64 16.17
CA ALA A 191 15.37 -8.20 17.47
C ALA A 191 15.09 -6.71 17.71
N LYS A 192 15.24 -5.86 16.68
CA LYS A 192 14.96 -4.42 16.78
C LYS A 192 13.55 -4.11 17.30
N TYR A 193 12.54 -4.87 16.88
CA TYR A 193 11.14 -4.59 17.24
C TYR A 193 10.69 -5.27 18.54
N VAL A 194 11.35 -6.34 18.96
CA VAL A 194 11.00 -7.06 20.19
C VAL A 194 11.77 -6.54 21.41
N ASP A 195 12.96 -5.97 21.21
CA ASP A 195 13.78 -5.39 22.28
C ASP A 195 13.48 -3.89 22.52
N GLU A 196 12.57 -3.27 21.74
CA GLU A 196 12.04 -1.93 22.00
C GLU A 196 10.92 -1.99 23.08
N PRO A 197 11.05 -1.25 24.20
CA PRO A 197 10.14 -1.34 25.36
C PRO A 197 8.76 -0.72 25.14
#